data_AF-H2U7M8-F1
#
_entry.id   AF-H2U7M8-F1
#
_cell.length_a   1.000
_cell.length_b   1.000
_cell.length_c   1.000
_cell.angle_alpha   90.00
_cell.angle_beta   90.00
_cell.angle_gamma   90.00
#
_symmetry.space_group_name_H-M   'P 1'
#
loop_
_entity.id
_entity.type
_entity.pdbx_description
1 polymer ?
#
loop_
_entity_poly.entity_id
_entity_poly.type
_entity_poly.pdbx_seq_one_letter_code
_entity_poly.pdbx_strand_id
1 'polypeptide(L)'
;IAGVRGRRAAEPSKPEPEEDTEPHSHSEHHPSHHDYNNMKEKFMNELDHLHIPMWAVGAIVVVVLVLVACLIFCAFKKCFGKKKKPKTVRERKVGRRRKEKEGEGESGEKVCDSIFDPHENNERFCLLKLIVGILQAQDLAAMDMGGTSDPYVKVFLLPDKKKKYETKVQRKNLCPVFNETFIFKIPYAELGGKTLVLQVFDFDRFSKHDMIGEIKIPMNSVDLGQPMQQWRDLESGEKEEEKLGDICISLRYVPTAGKLTVNIMEAKNLKKMDVGGLSDPYVKIVLQQNGKRIKKKKTTVKKNTLNPYFNESFSFEVPFAQIQKVQVVITVFDYDKLGSNDPIGKTFMGYGATGVGLRHWSDMLANPRRPVAQWHTLLPEEEVDAALKAKPR
;
A
#
# COMPACT_ATOMS: atom_id res chain seq x y z
N ILE A 1 65.99 18.18 -24.39
CA ILE A 1 65.67 17.04 -23.49
C ILE A 1 64.58 16.24 -24.22
N ALA A 2 64.81 15.21 -25.05
CA ALA A 2 65.74 14.06 -25.03
C ALA A 2 65.42 13.07 -23.89
N GLY A 3 65.19 11.75 -24.08
CA GLY A 3 65.07 10.88 -25.29
C GLY A 3 64.18 9.65 -24.98
N VAL A 4 63.57 8.93 -25.94
CA VAL A 4 64.10 7.86 -26.85
C VAL A 4 64.36 6.48 -26.18
N ARG A 5 63.57 5.45 -26.59
CA ARG A 5 63.77 3.96 -26.71
C ARG A 5 64.64 3.17 -25.69
N GLY A 6 64.41 1.90 -25.36
CA GLY A 6 63.47 0.85 -25.82
C GLY A 6 64.15 -0.55 -25.98
N ARG A 7 63.40 -1.62 -26.39
CA ARG A 7 63.87 -3.03 -26.66
C ARG A 7 64.17 -3.89 -25.40
N ARG A 8 64.24 -5.25 -25.39
CA ARG A 8 63.85 -6.41 -26.26
C ARG A 8 63.76 -7.65 -25.30
N ALA A 9 62.77 -8.54 -25.36
CA ALA A 9 62.61 -9.73 -26.23
C ALA A 9 63.69 -10.84 -26.10
N ALA A 10 63.26 -12.05 -25.70
CA ALA A 10 63.95 -13.34 -25.85
C ALA A 10 62.94 -14.52 -25.83
N GLU A 11 63.24 -15.55 -26.62
CA GLU A 11 62.50 -16.81 -26.90
C GLU A 11 63.62 -17.91 -27.06
N PRO A 12 63.40 -19.19 -27.45
CA PRO A 12 62.18 -20.02 -27.57
C PRO A 12 62.35 -21.48 -27.00
N SER A 13 61.33 -22.34 -27.14
CA SER A 13 61.50 -23.73 -27.66
C SER A 13 60.17 -24.44 -27.98
N LYS A 14 60.14 -25.19 -29.11
CA LYS A 14 59.07 -26.09 -29.63
C LYS A 14 59.62 -27.55 -29.64
N PRO A 15 58.94 -28.65 -30.07
CA PRO A 15 57.85 -28.81 -31.10
C PRO A 15 56.56 -29.49 -30.54
N GLU A 16 55.44 -29.75 -31.25
CA GLU A 16 55.11 -30.09 -32.67
C GLU A 16 55.55 -31.51 -33.13
N PRO A 17 54.97 -32.09 -34.22
CA PRO A 17 53.87 -31.63 -35.11
C PRO A 17 52.46 -32.08 -34.59
N GLU A 18 51.38 -32.52 -35.27
CA GLU A 18 51.01 -32.95 -36.66
C GLU A 18 49.52 -32.57 -36.97
N GLU A 19 49.00 -32.87 -38.19
CA GLU A 19 47.64 -32.57 -38.69
C GLU A 19 46.89 -33.85 -39.14
N ASP A 20 45.55 -33.81 -39.29
CA ASP A 20 44.91 -34.46 -40.46
C ASP A 20 43.53 -33.87 -40.86
N THR A 21 43.17 -34.14 -42.11
CA THR A 21 42.32 -33.40 -43.08
C THR A 21 40.79 -33.58 -42.93
N GLU A 22 39.98 -32.61 -43.39
CA GLU A 22 38.51 -32.75 -43.56
C GLU A 22 38.10 -33.73 -44.69
N PRO A 23 36.83 -34.20 -44.73
CA PRO A 23 35.88 -33.50 -45.62
C PRO A 23 34.43 -33.38 -45.09
N HIS A 24 33.70 -32.36 -45.58
CA HIS A 24 32.26 -32.18 -45.35
C HIS A 24 31.39 -33.32 -45.88
N SER A 25 30.37 -33.73 -45.11
CA SER A 25 29.10 -34.23 -45.65
C SER A 25 27.93 -33.89 -44.72
N HIS A 26 26.75 -33.59 -45.28
CA HIS A 26 25.52 -33.38 -44.50
C HIS A 26 24.75 -34.69 -44.36
N SER A 27 24.37 -35.04 -43.13
CA SER A 27 23.24 -35.93 -42.88
C SER A 27 22.48 -35.48 -41.64
N GLU A 28 21.16 -35.44 -41.73
CA GLU A 28 20.30 -35.16 -40.58
C GLU A 28 20.16 -36.45 -39.76
N HIS A 29 20.49 -36.40 -38.48
CA HIS A 29 20.20 -37.49 -37.54
C HIS A 29 19.30 -36.99 -36.42
N HIS A 30 18.01 -37.26 -36.62
CA HIS A 30 17.01 -37.23 -35.56
C HIS A 30 17.45 -38.19 -34.44
N PRO A 31 17.59 -37.75 -33.18
CA PRO A 31 17.96 -38.63 -32.08
C PRO A 31 16.88 -39.70 -31.91
N SER A 32 17.30 -40.96 -31.90
CA SER A 32 16.35 -42.08 -31.86
C SER A 32 15.65 -42.17 -30.51
N HIS A 33 14.47 -42.80 -30.49
CA HIS A 33 13.71 -43.00 -29.25
C HIS A 33 14.45 -43.88 -28.21
N HIS A 34 15.57 -44.50 -28.60
CA HIS A 34 16.40 -45.35 -27.76
C HIS A 34 17.33 -44.56 -26.82
N ASP A 35 17.84 -43.40 -27.26
CA ASP A 35 18.73 -42.55 -26.45
C ASP A 35 17.97 -41.89 -25.29
N TYR A 36 16.74 -41.45 -25.54
CA TYR A 36 15.89 -40.83 -24.52
C TYR A 36 15.58 -41.81 -23.38
N ASN A 37 15.39 -43.10 -23.68
CA ASN A 37 15.20 -44.14 -22.67
C ASN A 37 16.48 -44.39 -21.85
N ASN A 38 17.63 -44.53 -22.50
CA ASN A 38 18.93 -44.74 -21.84
C ASN A 38 19.32 -43.56 -20.92
N MET A 39 19.08 -42.33 -21.39
CA MET A 39 19.31 -41.11 -20.60
C MET A 39 18.33 -40.98 -19.42
N LYS A 40 17.06 -41.38 -19.62
CA LYS A 40 16.05 -41.45 -18.56
C LYS A 40 16.37 -42.52 -17.51
N GLU A 41 16.83 -43.70 -17.90
CA GLU A 41 17.19 -44.78 -16.97
C GLU A 41 18.41 -44.40 -16.12
N LYS A 42 19.42 -43.73 -16.70
CA LYS A 42 20.53 -43.15 -15.93
C LYS A 42 20.05 -42.09 -14.94
N PHE A 43 19.18 -41.17 -15.36
CA PHE A 43 18.64 -40.13 -14.49
C PHE A 43 17.79 -40.71 -13.33
N MET A 44 17.01 -41.76 -13.57
CA MET A 44 16.24 -42.46 -12.53
C MET A 44 17.16 -43.20 -11.54
N ASN A 45 18.21 -43.88 -12.02
CA ASN A 45 19.19 -44.57 -11.16
C ASN A 45 19.98 -43.60 -10.26
N GLU A 46 20.28 -42.37 -10.72
CA GLU A 46 20.87 -41.34 -9.84
C GLU A 46 19.86 -40.79 -8.83
N LEU A 47 18.56 -40.71 -9.19
CA LEU A 47 17.51 -40.24 -8.31
C LEU A 47 17.27 -41.16 -7.11
N ASP A 48 17.28 -42.49 -7.32
CA ASP A 48 17.10 -43.49 -6.26
C ASP A 48 18.23 -43.49 -5.22
N HIS A 49 19.40 -42.94 -5.53
CA HIS A 49 20.51 -42.84 -4.58
C HIS A 49 20.38 -41.64 -3.62
N LEU A 50 19.53 -40.65 -3.94
CA LEU A 50 19.20 -39.53 -3.07
C LEU A 50 18.08 -39.91 -2.09
N HIS A 51 18.45 -40.19 -0.84
CA HIS A 51 17.50 -40.39 0.26
C HIS A 51 16.79 -39.07 0.64
N ILE A 52 15.85 -38.63 -0.21
CA ILE A 52 14.99 -37.48 0.07
C ILE A 52 14.11 -37.84 1.29
N PRO A 53 14.25 -37.16 2.43
CA PRO A 53 13.49 -37.50 3.63
C PRO A 53 12.01 -37.23 3.39
N MET A 54 11.12 -38.08 3.91
CA MET A 54 9.68 -38.06 3.58
C MET A 54 8.99 -36.70 3.80
N TRP A 55 9.49 -35.85 4.71
CA TRP A 55 8.99 -34.49 4.91
C TRP A 55 9.20 -33.58 3.70
N ALA A 56 10.29 -33.75 2.94
CA ALA A 56 10.56 -32.98 1.73
C ALA A 56 9.68 -33.45 0.57
N VAL A 57 9.42 -34.75 0.45
CA VAL A 57 8.41 -35.30 -0.49
C VAL A 57 7.02 -34.72 -0.17
N GLY A 58 6.64 -34.72 1.11
CA GLY A 58 5.41 -34.08 1.58
C GLY A 58 5.33 -32.59 1.25
N ALA A 59 6.42 -31.84 1.44
CA ALA A 59 6.49 -30.42 1.09
C ALA A 59 6.31 -30.18 -0.42
N ILE A 60 6.95 -30.99 -1.27
CA ILE A 60 6.79 -30.91 -2.74
C ILE A 60 5.32 -31.18 -3.14
N VAL A 61 4.70 -32.22 -2.57
CA VAL A 61 3.28 -32.54 -2.82
C VAL A 61 2.37 -31.39 -2.39
N VAL A 62 2.61 -30.76 -1.24
CA VAL A 62 1.84 -29.58 -0.78
C VAL A 62 2.02 -28.39 -1.74
N VAL A 63 3.23 -28.10 -2.21
CA VAL A 63 3.49 -27.02 -3.18
C VAL A 63 2.78 -27.28 -4.50
N VAL A 64 2.83 -28.51 -5.03
CA VAL A 64 2.12 -28.89 -6.27
C VAL A 64 0.61 -28.77 -6.09
N LEU A 65 0.04 -29.24 -4.97
CA LEU A 65 -1.39 -29.10 -4.67
C LEU A 65 -1.84 -27.64 -4.56
N VAL A 66 -1.03 -26.77 -3.95
CA VAL A 66 -1.29 -25.32 -3.89
C VAL A 66 -1.25 -24.69 -5.27
N LEU A 67 -0.25 -25.01 -6.10
CA LEU A 67 -0.15 -24.50 -7.48
C LEU A 67 -1.34 -24.94 -8.34
N VAL A 68 -1.75 -26.21 -8.24
CA VAL A 68 -2.95 -26.73 -8.92
C VAL A 68 -4.21 -26.03 -8.43
N ALA A 69 -4.38 -25.84 -7.12
CA ALA A 69 -5.50 -25.11 -6.54
C ALA A 69 -5.55 -23.63 -7.00
N CYS A 70 -4.39 -22.96 -7.11
CA CYS A 70 -4.28 -21.60 -7.64
C CYS A 70 -4.66 -21.54 -9.13
N LEU A 71 -4.21 -22.49 -9.95
CA LEU A 71 -4.58 -22.58 -11.37
C LEU A 71 -6.08 -22.83 -11.56
N ILE A 72 -6.66 -23.74 -10.77
CA ILE A 72 -8.11 -24.01 -10.73
C ILE A 72 -8.87 -22.74 -10.31
N PHE A 73 -8.46 -22.06 -9.24
CA PHE A 73 -9.10 -20.82 -8.78
C PHE A 73 -9.05 -19.71 -9.84
N CYS A 74 -7.91 -19.54 -10.53
CA CYS A 74 -7.76 -18.62 -11.65
C CYS A 74 -8.69 -18.98 -12.83
N ALA A 75 -8.82 -20.27 -13.16
CA ALA A 75 -9.77 -20.73 -14.18
C ALA A 75 -11.23 -20.46 -13.78
N PHE A 76 -11.64 -20.79 -12.55
CA PHE A 76 -12.97 -20.50 -12.03
C PHE A 76 -13.27 -18.99 -12.04
N LYS A 77 -12.32 -18.14 -11.64
CA LYS A 77 -12.47 -16.68 -11.67
C LYS A 77 -12.62 -16.15 -13.11
N LYS A 78 -11.93 -16.74 -14.08
CA LYS A 78 -12.04 -16.43 -15.52
C LYS A 78 -13.39 -16.87 -16.12
N CYS A 79 -13.93 -18.01 -15.67
CA CYS A 79 -15.21 -18.55 -16.15
C CYS A 79 -16.45 -17.89 -15.50
N PHE A 80 -16.42 -17.57 -14.20
CA PHE A 80 -17.56 -16.96 -13.49
C PHE A 80 -17.62 -15.43 -13.58
N GLY A 81 -16.59 -14.76 -14.10
CA GLY A 81 -16.47 -13.30 -14.21
C GLY A 81 -17.44 -12.58 -15.16
N LYS A 82 -18.51 -13.23 -15.65
CA LYS A 82 -19.52 -12.63 -16.55
C LYS A 82 -20.96 -12.92 -16.09
N LYS A 83 -21.41 -12.26 -15.01
CA LYS A 83 -22.84 -12.14 -14.68
C LYS A 83 -23.34 -10.70 -14.85
N LYS A 84 -24.56 -10.56 -15.35
CA LYS A 84 -25.11 -9.33 -15.96
C LYS A 84 -25.59 -8.34 -14.88
N LYS A 85 -25.38 -7.04 -15.10
CA LYS A 85 -26.11 -6.00 -14.34
C LYS A 85 -27.59 -6.00 -14.79
N PRO A 86 -28.57 -5.93 -13.87
CA PRO A 86 -29.97 -5.75 -14.25
C PRO A 86 -30.20 -4.34 -14.80
N LYS A 87 -31.02 -4.21 -15.85
CA LYS A 87 -31.58 -2.92 -16.27
C LYS A 87 -32.91 -2.71 -15.54
N THR A 88 -33.05 -1.61 -14.83
CA THR A 88 -34.36 -1.14 -14.32
C THR A 88 -35.18 -0.55 -15.47
N VAL A 89 -36.48 -0.82 -15.47
CA VAL A 89 -37.44 -0.33 -16.47
C VAL A 89 -38.07 0.97 -15.97
N ARG A 90 -38.23 1.95 -16.85
CA ARG A 90 -39.21 3.04 -16.70
C ARG A 90 -39.79 3.39 -18.07
N GLU A 91 -41.12 3.43 -18.15
CA GLU A 91 -41.86 3.76 -19.37
C GLU A 91 -41.86 5.28 -19.65
N ARG A 92 -41.98 5.72 -20.92
CA ARG A 92 -43.29 6.02 -21.57
C ARG A 92 -43.15 6.62 -22.98
N LYS A 93 -44.14 6.27 -23.82
CA LYS A 93 -44.67 6.97 -25.02
C LYS A 93 -43.67 7.38 -26.12
N VAL A 94 -43.66 6.72 -27.28
CA VAL A 94 -44.63 6.84 -28.41
C VAL A 94 -44.45 8.13 -29.22
N GLY A 95 -43.86 7.98 -30.40
CA GLY A 95 -43.80 8.95 -31.51
C GLY A 95 -43.45 8.20 -32.79
N ARG A 96 -44.20 8.39 -33.89
CA ARG A 96 -44.21 7.48 -35.05
C ARG A 96 -44.23 8.24 -36.38
N ARG A 97 -43.15 8.14 -37.19
CA ARG A 97 -43.23 8.13 -38.67
C ARG A 97 -41.93 7.67 -39.33
N ARG A 98 -42.07 7.01 -40.48
CA ARG A 98 -41.01 6.68 -41.46
C ARG A 98 -40.77 7.87 -42.39
N LYS A 99 -39.56 7.95 -42.96
CA LYS A 99 -39.41 7.97 -44.43
C LYS A 99 -38.00 7.47 -44.82
N GLU A 100 -37.91 6.60 -45.83
CA GLU A 100 -36.65 6.28 -46.51
C GLU A 100 -36.35 7.31 -47.63
N LYS A 101 -35.08 7.56 -47.96
CA LYS A 101 -34.49 7.21 -49.27
C LYS A 101 -32.98 7.47 -49.39
N GLU A 102 -32.39 6.89 -50.43
CA GLU A 102 -30.94 6.84 -50.72
C GLU A 102 -30.39 8.10 -51.43
N GLY A 103 -29.06 8.20 -51.52
CA GLY A 103 -28.34 9.16 -52.37
C GLY A 103 -26.82 9.07 -52.18
N GLU A 104 -26.08 8.78 -53.25
CA GLU A 104 -24.61 8.69 -53.29
C GLU A 104 -23.97 10.01 -53.75
N GLY A 105 -22.66 10.21 -53.52
CA GLY A 105 -21.90 11.32 -54.10
C GLY A 105 -20.54 11.58 -53.43
N GLU A 106 -19.46 11.60 -54.21
CA GLU A 106 -18.08 11.82 -53.75
C GLU A 106 -17.57 13.26 -53.94
N SER A 107 -16.56 13.61 -53.12
CA SER A 107 -15.51 14.61 -53.38
C SER A 107 -15.89 16.10 -53.44
N GLY A 108 -14.93 16.97 -53.05
CA GLY A 108 -15.06 18.43 -53.20
C GLY A 108 -14.40 19.26 -52.10
N GLU A 109 -13.07 19.32 -52.08
CA GLU A 109 -12.32 20.21 -51.19
C GLU A 109 -12.44 21.68 -51.65
N LYS A 110 -13.02 22.57 -50.82
CA LYS A 110 -12.90 24.04 -50.96
C LYS A 110 -12.94 24.75 -49.61
N VAL A 111 -12.01 25.70 -49.43
CA VAL A 111 -12.00 26.69 -48.33
C VAL A 111 -12.33 28.06 -48.91
N CYS A 112 -13.33 28.75 -48.33
CA CYS A 112 -13.44 30.22 -48.31
C CYS A 112 -14.52 30.66 -47.29
N ASP A 113 -14.42 31.91 -46.84
CA ASP A 113 -15.02 32.39 -45.59
C ASP A 113 -16.54 32.64 -45.57
N SER A 114 -17.07 32.56 -44.34
CA SER A 114 -18.21 33.31 -43.81
C SER A 114 -19.64 33.03 -44.32
N ILE A 115 -20.48 32.60 -43.38
CA ILE A 115 -21.71 33.29 -42.96
C ILE A 115 -22.01 32.86 -41.51
N PHE A 116 -22.57 33.79 -40.71
CA PHE A 116 -22.71 33.64 -39.26
C PHE A 116 -24.13 33.14 -38.89
N ASP A 117 -24.31 31.83 -38.73
CA ASP A 117 -25.61 31.25 -38.32
C ASP A 117 -25.81 31.36 -36.79
N PRO A 118 -26.89 32.03 -36.29
CA PRO A 118 -27.12 32.20 -34.86
C PRO A 118 -27.53 30.94 -34.09
N HIS A 119 -27.93 29.84 -34.75
CA HIS A 119 -28.67 28.75 -34.10
C HIS A 119 -27.83 27.67 -33.40
N GLU A 120 -26.50 27.66 -33.52
CA GLU A 120 -25.63 26.66 -32.87
C GLU A 120 -25.35 26.94 -31.36
N ASN A 121 -25.94 28.00 -30.79
CA ASN A 121 -25.67 28.42 -29.40
C ASN A 121 -26.09 27.43 -28.29
N ASN A 122 -26.75 26.31 -28.62
CA ASN A 122 -27.22 25.33 -27.62
C ASN A 122 -26.15 24.30 -27.18
N GLU A 123 -25.10 24.06 -27.97
CA GLU A 123 -24.01 23.13 -27.59
C GLU A 123 -22.97 23.80 -26.66
N ARG A 124 -22.84 25.13 -26.71
CA ARG A 124 -21.84 25.90 -25.95
C ARG A 124 -22.01 25.84 -24.42
N PHE A 125 -23.17 25.39 -23.93
CA PHE A 125 -23.43 25.19 -22.50
C PHE A 125 -22.87 23.88 -21.90
N CYS A 126 -22.24 23.01 -22.70
CA CYS A 126 -21.86 21.64 -22.27
C CYS A 126 -20.48 21.46 -21.60
N LEU A 127 -19.71 22.53 -21.35
CA LEU A 127 -18.32 22.45 -20.84
C LEU A 127 -18.11 22.93 -19.38
N LEU A 128 -19.02 22.56 -18.48
CA LEU A 128 -18.80 22.60 -17.02
C LEU A 128 -17.75 21.54 -16.59
N LYS A 129 -16.47 21.80 -16.91
CA LYS A 129 -15.35 20.87 -16.74
C LYS A 129 -14.08 21.64 -16.36
N LEU A 130 -13.51 21.36 -15.20
CA LEU A 130 -12.12 21.74 -14.90
C LEU A 130 -11.18 20.78 -15.64
N ILE A 131 -10.21 21.34 -16.36
CA ILE A 131 -9.14 20.59 -17.04
C ILE A 131 -7.84 20.84 -16.26
N VAL A 132 -7.13 19.78 -15.90
CA VAL A 132 -5.87 19.83 -15.13
C VAL A 132 -4.78 19.15 -15.93
N GLY A 133 -3.79 19.91 -16.39
CA GLY A 133 -2.59 19.40 -17.05
C GLY A 133 -1.47 19.17 -16.04
N ILE A 134 -0.87 17.97 -16.05
CA ILE A 134 0.36 17.65 -15.33
C ILE A 134 1.47 17.57 -16.37
N LEU A 135 2.30 18.60 -16.43
CA LEU A 135 3.33 18.75 -17.47
C LEU A 135 4.62 18.03 -17.09
N GLN A 136 5.33 18.51 -16.08
CA GLN A 136 6.60 17.96 -15.62
C GLN A 136 6.88 18.35 -14.16
N ALA A 137 7.87 17.70 -13.54
CA ALA A 137 8.51 18.14 -12.30
C ALA A 137 10.04 18.19 -12.50
N GLN A 138 10.74 18.86 -11.58
CA GLN A 138 12.20 18.99 -11.55
C GLN A 138 12.70 18.82 -10.12
N ASP A 139 13.96 18.43 -9.97
CA ASP A 139 14.70 18.32 -8.71
C ASP A 139 13.96 17.57 -7.58
N LEU A 140 13.25 16.49 -7.95
CA LEU A 140 12.59 15.62 -6.98
C LEU A 140 13.61 14.93 -6.07
N ALA A 141 13.24 14.75 -4.80
CA ALA A 141 14.04 13.97 -3.86
C ALA A 141 14.05 12.49 -4.27
N ALA A 142 15.25 11.89 -4.31
CA ALA A 142 15.43 10.45 -4.52
C ALA A 142 15.08 9.66 -3.25
N MET A 143 14.10 8.75 -3.35
CA MET A 143 13.76 7.82 -2.27
C MET A 143 14.33 6.40 -2.49
N ASP A 144 14.67 6.02 -3.73
CA ASP A 144 15.35 4.75 -4.00
C ASP A 144 16.73 4.70 -3.34
N MET A 145 17.11 3.51 -2.84
CA MET A 145 18.52 3.18 -2.54
C MET A 145 19.47 3.34 -3.74
N GLY A 146 18.93 3.44 -4.97
CA GLY A 146 19.69 3.72 -6.19
C GLY A 146 20.01 5.19 -6.46
N GLY A 147 19.60 6.12 -5.60
CA GLY A 147 19.78 7.57 -5.83
C GLY A 147 18.83 8.13 -6.89
N THR A 148 17.69 7.48 -7.09
CA THR A 148 16.63 7.85 -8.05
C THR A 148 15.25 7.80 -7.39
N SER A 149 14.21 8.00 -8.20
CA SER A 149 12.82 7.65 -7.90
C SER A 149 12.13 7.21 -9.19
N ASP A 150 11.06 6.43 -9.08
CA ASP A 150 10.07 6.12 -10.11
C ASP A 150 8.79 7.01 -9.92
N PRO A 151 8.84 8.36 -10.06
CA PRO A 151 7.73 9.22 -9.65
C PRO A 151 6.46 9.10 -10.49
N TYR A 152 5.32 9.35 -9.83
CA TYR A 152 4.00 9.56 -10.43
C TYR A 152 3.15 10.53 -9.59
N VAL A 153 2.16 11.17 -10.21
CA VAL A 153 1.33 12.20 -9.57
C VAL A 153 -0.11 11.73 -9.41
N LYS A 154 -0.63 11.77 -8.18
CA LYS A 154 -2.05 11.60 -7.86
C LYS A 154 -2.75 12.96 -7.89
N VAL A 155 -3.91 13.03 -8.55
CA VAL A 155 -4.67 14.27 -8.79
C VAL A 155 -6.12 14.10 -8.32
N PHE A 156 -6.58 14.91 -7.36
CA PHE A 156 -7.95 14.87 -6.84
C PHE A 156 -8.42 16.23 -6.31
N LEU A 157 -9.71 16.36 -6.00
CA LEU A 157 -10.32 17.59 -5.48
C LEU A 157 -10.92 17.35 -4.09
N LEU A 158 -10.37 17.99 -3.06
CA LEU A 158 -11.01 18.03 -1.74
C LEU A 158 -12.32 18.83 -1.81
N PRO A 159 -13.37 18.44 -1.06
CA PRO A 159 -13.41 17.35 -0.09
C PRO A 159 -13.60 15.92 -0.68
N ASP A 160 -13.82 15.76 -1.99
CA ASP A 160 -14.07 14.45 -2.59
C ASP A 160 -12.78 13.64 -2.87
N LYS A 161 -12.26 12.99 -1.81
CA LYS A 161 -11.16 12.02 -1.92
C LYS A 161 -11.50 10.76 -2.75
N LYS A 162 -12.74 10.55 -3.25
CA LYS A 162 -13.11 9.35 -4.02
C LYS A 162 -12.65 9.43 -5.48
N LYS A 163 -12.76 10.60 -6.12
CA LYS A 163 -12.45 10.75 -7.55
C LYS A 163 -10.98 11.16 -7.75
N LYS A 164 -10.10 10.17 -7.71
CA LYS A 164 -8.66 10.32 -8.00
C LYS A 164 -8.34 9.99 -9.46
N TYR A 165 -7.36 10.69 -10.01
CA TYR A 165 -6.61 10.31 -11.20
C TYR A 165 -5.13 10.09 -10.81
N GLU A 166 -4.40 9.32 -11.61
CA GLU A 166 -2.98 9.07 -11.42
C GLU A 166 -2.29 9.14 -12.80
N THR A 167 -1.09 9.74 -12.86
CA THR A 167 -0.25 9.69 -14.07
C THR A 167 0.38 8.30 -14.23
N LYS A 168 1.00 8.06 -15.37
CA LYS A 168 2.00 7.00 -15.53
C LYS A 168 3.17 7.24 -14.58
N VAL A 169 3.81 6.12 -14.21
CA VAL A 169 5.07 6.06 -13.49
C VAL A 169 6.22 6.35 -14.46
N GLN A 170 7.02 7.37 -14.15
CA GLN A 170 8.23 7.70 -14.91
C GLN A 170 9.44 7.12 -14.20
N ARG A 171 10.07 6.09 -14.78
CA ARG A 171 11.10 5.33 -14.06
C ARG A 171 12.44 6.05 -13.95
N LYS A 172 13.07 5.93 -12.79
CA LYS A 172 14.42 6.40 -12.45
C LYS A 172 14.72 7.83 -12.91
N ASN A 173 13.80 8.74 -12.65
CA ASN A 173 13.84 10.09 -13.20
C ASN A 173 13.41 11.13 -12.16
N LEU A 174 14.35 11.97 -11.72
CA LEU A 174 14.09 13.07 -10.77
C LEU A 174 13.54 14.35 -11.45
N CYS A 175 13.55 14.39 -12.79
CA CYS A 175 12.95 15.46 -13.60
C CYS A 175 11.92 14.88 -14.60
N PRO A 176 10.82 14.27 -14.10
CA PRO A 176 9.87 13.55 -14.94
C PRO A 176 9.02 14.50 -15.80
N VAL A 177 8.87 14.17 -17.09
CA VAL A 177 7.90 14.80 -18.00
C VAL A 177 6.71 13.85 -18.15
N PHE A 178 5.53 14.30 -17.74
CA PHE A 178 4.29 13.52 -17.80
C PHE A 178 3.45 13.89 -19.04
N ASN A 179 3.20 15.19 -19.26
CA ASN A 179 2.30 15.72 -20.29
C ASN A 179 0.93 15.03 -20.33
N GLU A 180 0.35 14.76 -19.15
CA GLU A 180 -0.97 14.12 -19.00
C GLU A 180 -2.05 15.14 -18.63
N THR A 181 -3.30 14.89 -19.02
CA THR A 181 -4.42 15.83 -18.80
C THR A 181 -5.65 15.12 -18.26
N PHE A 182 -6.18 15.62 -17.14
CA PHE A 182 -7.31 15.06 -16.41
C PHE A 182 -8.51 16.00 -16.43
N ILE A 183 -9.73 15.44 -16.50
CA ILE A 183 -10.97 16.20 -16.71
C ILE A 183 -11.98 15.97 -15.58
N PHE A 184 -12.20 17.00 -14.76
CA PHE A 184 -13.17 17.03 -13.68
C PHE A 184 -14.47 17.69 -14.14
N LYS A 185 -15.47 16.87 -14.51
CA LYS A 185 -16.86 17.31 -14.77
C LYS A 185 -17.50 17.84 -13.47
N ILE A 186 -17.44 19.15 -13.25
CA ILE A 186 -17.88 19.83 -12.02
C ILE A 186 -18.42 21.22 -12.43
N PRO A 187 -19.60 21.65 -11.95
CA PRO A 187 -20.12 23.00 -12.16
C PRO A 187 -19.21 24.07 -11.53
N TYR A 188 -18.99 25.19 -12.23
CA TYR A 188 -18.19 26.31 -11.72
C TYR A 188 -18.70 26.82 -10.35
N ALA A 189 -20.03 26.89 -10.16
CA ALA A 189 -20.65 27.28 -8.90
C ALA A 189 -20.32 26.36 -7.71
N GLU A 190 -19.97 25.09 -7.96
CA GLU A 190 -19.51 24.18 -6.90
C GLU A 190 -18.00 24.28 -6.63
N LEU A 191 -17.24 24.93 -7.51
CA LEU A 191 -15.79 24.80 -7.56
C LEU A 191 -15.08 25.67 -6.52
N GLY A 192 -15.61 26.87 -6.22
CA GLY A 192 -15.01 27.81 -5.26
C GLY A 192 -14.90 27.30 -3.81
N GLY A 193 -15.59 26.21 -3.47
CA GLY A 193 -15.47 25.50 -2.19
C GLY A 193 -14.56 24.26 -2.22
N LYS A 194 -13.78 24.06 -3.29
CA LYS A 194 -12.92 22.88 -3.48
C LYS A 194 -11.44 23.28 -3.54
N THR A 195 -10.56 22.32 -3.22
CA THR A 195 -9.10 22.47 -3.31
C THR A 195 -8.55 21.37 -4.21
N LEU A 196 -7.87 21.73 -5.29
CA LEU A 196 -7.14 20.79 -6.13
C LEU A 196 -5.90 20.33 -5.36
N VAL A 197 -5.69 19.03 -5.28
CA VAL A 197 -4.53 18.44 -4.62
C VAL A 197 -3.77 17.60 -5.62
N LEU A 198 -2.48 17.92 -5.75
CA LEU A 198 -1.50 17.16 -6.51
C LEU A 198 -0.55 16.53 -5.49
N GLN A 199 -0.42 15.20 -5.47
CA GLN A 199 0.54 14.51 -4.60
C GLN A 199 1.52 13.72 -5.45
N VAL A 200 2.82 14.02 -5.32
CA VAL A 200 3.89 13.28 -6.00
C VAL A 200 4.33 12.13 -5.11
N PHE A 201 4.29 10.93 -5.66
CA PHE A 201 4.70 9.69 -4.99
C PHE A 201 5.81 9.02 -5.79
N ASP A 202 6.70 8.34 -5.08
CA ASP A 202 7.58 7.33 -5.67
C ASP A 202 6.79 6.02 -5.88
N PHE A 203 7.05 5.29 -6.96
CA PHE A 203 6.42 4.00 -7.21
C PHE A 203 7.31 2.86 -6.71
N ASP A 204 6.81 2.14 -5.71
CA ASP A 204 7.56 1.05 -5.10
C ASP A 204 6.91 -0.31 -5.43
N ARG A 205 7.71 -1.25 -5.93
CA ARG A 205 7.20 -2.57 -6.38
C ARG A 205 6.91 -3.51 -5.22
N PHE A 206 7.60 -3.36 -4.08
CA PHE A 206 7.54 -4.32 -2.98
C PHE A 206 7.26 -3.68 -1.61
N SER A 207 7.31 -2.35 -1.51
CA SER A 207 7.02 -1.59 -0.29
C SER A 207 5.79 -0.67 -0.46
N LYS A 208 5.47 0.12 0.56
CA LYS A 208 4.48 1.21 0.46
C LYS A 208 5.12 2.37 -0.30
N HIS A 209 4.45 2.83 -1.36
CA HIS A 209 4.85 3.99 -2.16
C HIS A 209 5.08 5.23 -1.27
N ASP A 210 6.30 5.75 -1.26
CA ASP A 210 6.65 6.95 -0.48
C ASP A 210 6.12 8.23 -1.13
N MET A 211 5.78 9.22 -0.30
CA MET A 211 5.28 10.52 -0.78
C MET A 211 6.44 11.53 -0.82
N ILE A 212 6.76 12.02 -2.02
CA ILE A 212 7.82 13.00 -2.25
C ILE A 212 7.36 14.40 -1.82
N GLY A 213 6.09 14.74 -2.06
CA GLY A 213 5.47 15.97 -1.59
C GLY A 213 4.09 16.23 -2.18
N GLU A 214 3.47 17.35 -1.81
CA GLU A 214 2.16 17.75 -2.35
C GLU A 214 2.04 19.24 -2.67
N ILE A 215 0.98 19.57 -3.41
CA ILE A 215 0.58 20.94 -3.74
C ILE A 215 -0.94 21.03 -3.52
N LYS A 216 -1.35 21.87 -2.57
CA LYS A 216 -2.76 22.22 -2.33
C LYS A 216 -3.09 23.56 -3.01
N ILE A 217 -4.01 23.57 -3.97
CA ILE A 217 -4.44 24.78 -4.69
C ILE A 217 -5.93 25.05 -4.42
N PRO A 218 -6.28 26.01 -3.56
CA PRO A 218 -7.68 26.44 -3.36
C PRO A 218 -8.26 27.00 -4.66
N MET A 219 -9.41 26.50 -5.12
CA MET A 219 -9.96 26.89 -6.42
C MET A 219 -10.62 28.29 -6.40
N ASN A 220 -10.74 28.92 -5.24
CA ASN A 220 -11.15 30.33 -5.10
C ASN A 220 -9.99 31.33 -5.29
N SER A 221 -8.72 30.90 -5.30
CA SER A 221 -7.56 31.75 -5.58
C SER A 221 -7.03 31.57 -7.01
N VAL A 222 -7.87 31.06 -7.92
CA VAL A 222 -7.50 30.64 -9.28
C VAL A 222 -8.45 31.29 -10.27
N ASP A 223 -7.94 32.22 -11.08
CA ASP A 223 -8.72 32.80 -12.19
C ASP A 223 -8.81 31.79 -13.34
N LEU A 224 -9.99 31.22 -13.54
CA LEU A 224 -10.29 30.26 -14.59
C LEU A 224 -10.79 30.92 -15.88
N GLY A 225 -10.75 32.25 -15.98
CA GLY A 225 -11.10 33.00 -17.19
C GLY A 225 -10.13 32.80 -18.35
N GLN A 226 -8.89 32.36 -18.09
CA GLN A 226 -7.89 32.03 -19.10
C GLN A 226 -7.13 30.73 -18.75
N PRO A 227 -6.55 30.01 -19.73
CA PRO A 227 -5.66 28.89 -19.47
C PRO A 227 -4.41 29.36 -18.70
N MET A 228 -4.14 28.78 -17.54
CA MET A 228 -2.94 29.09 -16.75
C MET A 228 -1.96 27.91 -16.71
N GLN A 229 -0.67 28.25 -16.65
CA GLN A 229 0.44 27.33 -16.43
C GLN A 229 1.39 27.98 -15.43
N GLN A 230 1.72 27.27 -14.35
CA GLN A 230 2.53 27.81 -13.26
C GLN A 230 3.40 26.71 -12.63
N TRP A 231 4.65 27.02 -12.34
CA TRP A 231 5.47 26.23 -11.43
C TRP A 231 5.05 26.45 -9.98
N ARG A 232 5.10 25.40 -9.17
CA ARG A 232 4.85 25.43 -7.72
C ARG A 232 5.75 24.40 -7.06
N ASP A 233 6.38 24.80 -5.96
CA ASP A 233 7.24 23.93 -5.17
C ASP A 233 6.42 22.85 -4.47
N LEU A 234 7.04 21.71 -4.18
CA LEU A 234 6.41 20.65 -3.41
C LEU A 234 6.50 20.97 -1.91
N GLU A 235 5.36 21.12 -1.26
CA GLU A 235 5.29 21.11 0.20
C GLU A 235 5.59 19.69 0.69
N SER A 236 6.26 19.56 1.85
CA SER A 236 6.40 18.28 2.54
C SER A 236 5.01 17.81 2.99
N GLY A 237 4.36 17.01 2.16
CA GLY A 237 2.97 16.62 2.36
C GLY A 237 2.75 15.98 3.71
N GLU A 238 1.58 16.25 4.29
CA GLU A 238 1.17 15.66 5.55
C GLU A 238 1.16 14.14 5.37
N LYS A 239 2.14 13.42 5.97
CA LYS A 239 2.08 11.96 6.02
C LYS A 239 0.71 11.61 6.57
N GLU A 240 -0.13 10.98 5.75
CA GLU A 240 -1.50 10.65 6.13
C GLU A 240 -1.43 9.57 7.21
N GLU A 241 -1.27 10.02 8.46
CA GLU A 241 -1.11 9.17 9.64
C GLU A 241 -2.26 8.17 9.63
N GLU A 242 -1.92 6.90 9.41
CA GLU A 242 -2.91 5.83 9.35
C GLU A 242 -3.46 5.63 10.77
N LYS A 243 -4.50 6.40 11.11
CA LYS A 243 -5.09 6.39 12.45
C LYS A 243 -5.58 4.99 12.77
N LEU A 244 -4.78 4.29 13.58
CA LEU A 244 -5.01 2.91 13.99
C LEU A 244 -6.22 2.76 14.92
N GLY A 245 -6.70 3.89 15.44
CA GLY A 245 -7.88 4.06 16.29
C GLY A 245 -7.53 4.65 17.66
N ASP A 246 -8.54 4.86 18.48
CA ASP A 246 -8.37 5.24 19.89
C ASP A 246 -8.95 4.15 20.81
N ILE A 247 -8.34 3.95 21.97
CA ILE A 247 -8.82 3.03 23.01
C ILE A 247 -9.08 3.79 24.32
N CYS A 248 -10.23 3.53 24.94
CA CYS A 248 -10.60 4.05 26.25
C CYS A 248 -10.22 3.04 27.33
N ILE A 249 -9.32 3.45 28.21
CA ILE A 249 -8.76 2.63 29.29
C ILE A 249 -9.08 3.31 30.62
N SER A 250 -9.54 2.54 31.60
CA SER A 250 -9.62 3.02 33.00
C SER A 250 -8.61 2.31 33.88
N LEU A 251 -7.79 3.10 34.57
CA LEU A 251 -6.79 2.63 35.52
C LEU A 251 -7.22 2.92 36.96
N ARG A 252 -6.97 1.99 37.88
CA ARG A 252 -7.24 2.15 39.31
C ARG A 252 -6.16 1.44 40.13
N TYR A 253 -5.47 2.17 41.00
CA TYR A 253 -4.48 1.57 41.90
C TYR A 253 -4.91 1.64 43.37
N VAL A 254 -4.63 0.58 44.14
CA VAL A 254 -4.89 0.48 45.59
C VAL A 254 -3.57 0.12 46.28
N PRO A 255 -2.81 1.11 46.80
CA PRO A 255 -1.48 0.89 47.37
C PRO A 255 -1.46 -0.13 48.51
N THR A 256 -2.43 -0.06 49.44
CA THR A 256 -2.53 -0.93 50.62
C THR A 256 -2.74 -2.40 50.31
N ALA A 257 -3.22 -2.73 49.11
CA ALA A 257 -3.42 -4.10 48.63
C ALA A 257 -2.48 -4.47 47.48
N GLY A 258 -1.53 -3.58 47.12
CA GLY A 258 -0.68 -3.72 45.93
C GLY A 258 -1.47 -3.99 44.65
N LYS A 259 -2.72 -3.51 44.51
CA LYS A 259 -3.64 -3.96 43.46
C LYS A 259 -3.82 -2.91 42.38
N LEU A 260 -3.39 -3.26 41.16
CA LEU A 260 -3.63 -2.49 39.94
C LEU A 260 -4.78 -3.13 39.16
N THR A 261 -5.84 -2.37 38.90
CA THR A 261 -6.94 -2.76 38.00
C THR A 261 -6.87 -1.94 36.72
N VAL A 262 -6.89 -2.64 35.58
CA VAL A 262 -6.98 -2.10 34.22
C VAL A 262 -8.34 -2.53 33.65
N ASN A 263 -9.26 -1.60 33.42
CA ASN A 263 -10.51 -1.84 32.71
C ASN A 263 -10.36 -1.40 31.26
N ILE A 264 -10.56 -2.31 30.32
CA ILE A 264 -10.64 -2.00 28.89
C ILE A 264 -12.10 -1.68 28.60
N MET A 265 -12.41 -0.41 28.35
CA MET A 265 -13.79 0.04 28.22
C MET A 265 -14.29 -0.16 26.79
N GLU A 266 -13.68 0.50 25.83
CA GLU A 266 -14.06 0.47 24.42
C GLU A 266 -12.91 0.94 23.54
N ALA A 267 -12.99 0.70 22.23
CA ALA A 267 -12.17 1.38 21.24
C ALA A 267 -13.05 1.93 20.10
N LYS A 268 -12.53 2.90 19.35
CA LYS A 268 -13.23 3.56 18.24
C LYS A 268 -12.30 3.81 17.06
N ASN A 269 -12.88 3.94 15.88
CA ASN A 269 -12.19 4.25 14.63
C ASN A 269 -10.98 3.33 14.35
N LEU A 270 -11.05 2.06 14.74
CA LEU A 270 -9.96 1.12 14.53
C LEU A 270 -9.64 0.97 13.04
N LYS A 271 -8.35 0.81 12.70
CA LYS A 271 -7.94 0.44 11.35
C LYS A 271 -8.50 -0.95 11.00
N LYS A 272 -9.18 -1.03 9.86
CA LYS A 272 -9.68 -2.26 9.24
C LYS A 272 -8.51 -3.09 8.69
N MET A 273 -8.49 -4.39 8.99
CA MET A 273 -7.52 -5.35 8.43
C MET A 273 -8.16 -6.35 7.44
N ASP A 274 -9.40 -6.80 7.70
CA ASP A 274 -10.05 -7.86 6.90
C ASP A 274 -10.17 -7.53 5.39
N VAL A 275 -9.73 -8.44 4.52
CA VAL A 275 -9.99 -8.36 3.06
C VAL A 275 -11.44 -8.79 2.74
N GLY A 276 -12.40 -7.97 3.16
CA GLY A 276 -13.83 -8.13 2.89
C GLY A 276 -14.76 -7.87 4.09
N GLY A 277 -14.24 -8.01 5.31
CA GLY A 277 -14.95 -7.74 6.57
C GLY A 277 -14.75 -6.30 7.07
N LEU A 278 -14.65 -6.15 8.39
CA LEU A 278 -14.15 -4.96 9.07
C LEU A 278 -12.88 -5.34 9.83
N SER A 279 -13.06 -5.80 11.06
CA SER A 279 -12.08 -6.45 11.94
C SER A 279 -12.86 -7.24 13.00
N ASP A 280 -12.27 -8.29 13.55
CA ASP A 280 -12.71 -9.03 14.75
C ASP A 280 -11.81 -8.63 15.96
N PRO A 281 -11.81 -7.38 16.47
CA PRO A 281 -10.81 -6.92 17.43
C PRO A 281 -10.88 -7.57 18.83
N TYR A 282 -9.70 -7.78 19.41
CA TYR A 282 -9.48 -8.05 20.84
C TYR A 282 -8.26 -7.31 21.39
N VAL A 283 -8.24 -7.07 22.71
CA VAL A 283 -7.16 -6.34 23.38
C VAL A 283 -6.27 -7.30 24.18
N LYS A 284 -4.96 -7.13 24.02
CA LYS A 284 -3.88 -7.90 24.65
C LYS A 284 -3.19 -6.98 25.67
N ILE A 285 -3.17 -7.39 26.94
CA ILE A 285 -2.65 -6.60 28.06
C ILE A 285 -1.42 -7.30 28.59
N VAL A 286 -0.29 -6.59 28.69
CA VAL A 286 0.98 -7.12 29.18
C VAL A 286 1.52 -6.19 30.26
N LEU A 287 1.58 -6.68 31.49
CA LEU A 287 2.39 -6.08 32.55
C LEU A 287 3.84 -6.55 32.37
N GLN A 288 4.78 -5.61 32.30
CA GLN A 288 6.22 -5.90 32.16
C GLN A 288 7.07 -4.97 33.02
N GLN A 289 8.33 -5.36 33.25
CA GLN A 289 9.32 -4.57 33.99
C GLN A 289 10.71 -4.86 33.40
N ASN A 290 11.52 -3.81 33.18
CA ASN A 290 12.86 -3.93 32.59
C ASN A 290 12.87 -4.79 31.29
N GLY A 291 11.88 -4.61 30.42
CA GLY A 291 11.67 -5.40 29.20
C GLY A 291 11.15 -6.84 29.40
N LYS A 292 11.16 -7.38 30.63
CA LYS A 292 10.67 -8.73 30.94
C LYS A 292 9.16 -8.72 31.20
N ARG A 293 8.41 -9.52 30.44
CA ARG A 293 6.95 -9.66 30.56
C ARG A 293 6.61 -10.47 31.83
N ILE A 294 5.85 -9.88 32.75
CA ILE A 294 5.49 -10.48 34.05
C ILE A 294 4.17 -11.26 33.94
N LYS A 295 3.10 -10.62 33.45
CA LYS A 295 1.74 -11.19 33.46
C LYS A 295 0.97 -10.69 32.22
N LYS A 296 0.31 -11.61 31.52
CA LYS A 296 -0.41 -11.36 30.26
C LYS A 296 -1.88 -11.72 30.41
N LYS A 297 -2.77 -10.86 29.90
CA LYS A 297 -4.23 -11.07 29.85
C LYS A 297 -4.76 -10.67 28.46
N LYS A 298 -5.99 -11.09 28.14
CA LYS A 298 -6.71 -10.76 26.90
C LYS A 298 -8.17 -10.45 27.23
N THR A 299 -8.82 -9.64 26.39
CA THR A 299 -10.29 -9.53 26.35
C THR A 299 -10.94 -10.68 25.57
N THR A 300 -12.27 -10.74 25.59
CA THR A 300 -13.05 -11.40 24.54
C THR A 300 -12.82 -10.72 23.17
N VAL A 301 -13.08 -11.48 22.09
CA VAL A 301 -13.08 -11.00 20.71
C VAL A 301 -14.46 -10.39 20.40
N LYS A 302 -14.50 -9.17 19.85
CA LYS A 302 -15.74 -8.57 19.32
C LYS A 302 -15.70 -8.69 17.79
N LYS A 303 -16.76 -9.21 17.16
CA LYS A 303 -16.71 -9.56 15.73
C LYS A 303 -17.20 -8.43 14.83
N ASN A 304 -16.58 -8.29 13.66
CA ASN A 304 -16.93 -7.39 12.56
C ASN A 304 -17.29 -5.96 13.02
N THR A 305 -16.36 -5.30 13.73
CA THR A 305 -16.55 -3.93 14.23
C THR A 305 -15.23 -3.15 14.32
N LEU A 306 -15.28 -1.86 13.95
CA LEU A 306 -14.18 -0.90 14.18
C LEU A 306 -14.39 -0.04 15.44
N ASN A 307 -15.51 -0.27 16.15
CA ASN A 307 -15.87 0.42 17.39
C ASN A 307 -16.30 -0.61 18.47
N PRO A 308 -15.38 -1.46 18.97
CA PRO A 308 -15.71 -2.51 19.93
C PRO A 308 -15.93 -1.97 21.35
N TYR A 309 -17.05 -2.33 21.96
CA TYR A 309 -17.30 -2.18 23.40
C TYR A 309 -16.88 -3.45 24.15
N PHE A 310 -16.01 -3.32 25.15
CA PHE A 310 -15.48 -4.41 25.98
C PHE A 310 -16.03 -4.38 27.40
N ASN A 311 -15.74 -3.31 28.14
CA ASN A 311 -15.92 -3.16 29.59
C ASN A 311 -15.39 -4.35 30.41
N GLU A 312 -14.18 -4.81 30.08
CA GLU A 312 -13.55 -5.98 30.69
C GLU A 312 -12.43 -5.57 31.66
N SER A 313 -12.58 -5.93 32.94
CA SER A 313 -11.71 -5.51 34.04
C SER A 313 -10.70 -6.57 34.48
N PHE A 314 -9.42 -6.19 34.48
CA PHE A 314 -8.29 -7.07 34.74
C PHE A 314 -7.47 -6.60 35.94
N SER A 315 -7.29 -7.47 36.93
CA SER A 315 -6.46 -7.19 38.10
C SER A 315 -5.05 -7.76 37.97
N PHE A 316 -4.06 -7.01 38.48
CA PHE A 316 -2.66 -7.36 38.62
C PHE A 316 -2.18 -7.04 40.04
N GLU A 317 -1.34 -7.88 40.62
CA GLU A 317 -0.59 -7.56 41.83
C GLU A 317 0.70 -6.83 41.46
N VAL A 318 0.86 -5.60 41.97
CA VAL A 318 2.03 -4.73 41.82
C VAL A 318 2.27 -4.02 43.17
N PRO A 319 3.25 -4.45 43.98
CA PRO A 319 3.64 -3.77 45.21
C PRO A 319 3.99 -2.29 44.97
N PHE A 320 3.72 -1.41 45.94
CA PHE A 320 3.92 0.04 45.77
C PHE A 320 5.38 0.40 45.41
N ALA A 321 6.36 -0.29 46.00
CA ALA A 321 7.79 -0.13 45.68
C ALA A 321 8.18 -0.50 44.22
N GLN A 322 7.25 -1.10 43.46
CA GLN A 322 7.43 -1.50 42.06
C GLN A 322 6.56 -0.67 41.09
N ILE A 323 5.54 0.08 41.55
CA ILE A 323 4.56 0.74 40.66
C ILE A 323 5.18 1.81 39.74
N GLN A 324 6.32 2.39 40.14
CA GLN A 324 7.08 3.34 39.33
C GLN A 324 8.05 2.67 38.34
N LYS A 325 8.21 1.34 38.38
CA LYS A 325 9.17 0.57 37.56
C LYS A 325 8.49 -0.37 36.55
N VAL A 326 7.19 -0.59 36.68
CA VAL A 326 6.39 -1.40 35.74
C VAL A 326 5.89 -0.58 34.55
N GLN A 327 5.61 -1.29 33.47
CA GLN A 327 4.93 -0.80 32.27
C GLN A 327 3.69 -1.65 32.04
N VAL A 328 2.58 -1.02 31.68
CA VAL A 328 1.37 -1.68 31.17
C VAL A 328 1.31 -1.42 29.67
N VAL A 329 1.62 -2.43 28.88
CA VAL A 329 1.54 -2.39 27.42
C VAL A 329 0.19 -2.93 26.99
N ILE A 330 -0.51 -2.16 26.17
CA ILE A 330 -1.82 -2.47 25.60
C ILE A 330 -1.65 -2.59 24.09
N THR A 331 -2.22 -3.63 23.50
CA THR A 331 -2.16 -3.82 22.04
C THR A 331 -3.50 -4.35 21.56
N VAL A 332 -4.10 -3.66 20.60
CA VAL A 332 -5.29 -4.13 19.90
C VAL A 332 -4.84 -5.01 18.74
N PHE A 333 -5.44 -6.19 18.66
CA PHE A 333 -5.19 -7.20 17.64
C PHE A 333 -6.49 -7.49 16.90
N ASP A 334 -6.39 -7.77 15.62
CA ASP A 334 -7.45 -8.44 14.87
C ASP A 334 -7.47 -9.95 15.21
N TYR A 335 -8.59 -10.62 14.92
CA TYR A 335 -8.73 -12.07 15.14
C TYR A 335 -8.99 -12.81 13.83
N ASP A 336 -7.90 -13.15 13.17
CA ASP A 336 -7.89 -14.01 12.01
C ASP A 336 -8.23 -15.46 12.38
N LYS A 337 -9.29 -15.97 11.74
CA LYS A 337 -9.73 -17.38 11.87
C LYS A 337 -8.77 -18.35 11.16
N LEU A 338 -7.98 -17.85 10.21
CA LEU A 338 -7.09 -18.61 9.33
C LEU A 338 -5.80 -17.82 9.05
N GLY A 339 -4.96 -17.64 10.07
CA GLY A 339 -3.69 -16.92 9.93
C GLY A 339 -2.98 -16.62 11.27
N SER A 340 -1.95 -15.79 11.20
CA SER A 340 -1.49 -14.99 12.35
C SER A 340 -2.57 -13.97 12.73
N ASN A 341 -2.62 -13.57 14.00
CA ASN A 341 -3.51 -12.48 14.46
C ASN A 341 -2.75 -11.16 14.29
N ASP A 342 -3.22 -10.26 13.43
CA ASP A 342 -2.45 -9.05 13.10
C ASP A 342 -2.61 -7.92 14.15
N PRO A 343 -1.54 -7.18 14.47
CA PRO A 343 -1.61 -6.03 15.38
C PRO A 343 -2.25 -4.83 14.67
N ILE A 344 -3.40 -4.37 15.17
CA ILE A 344 -4.04 -3.14 14.69
C ILE A 344 -3.29 -1.92 15.19
N GLY A 345 -2.86 -1.92 16.46
CA GLY A 345 -2.12 -0.80 17.06
C GLY A 345 -1.85 -0.97 18.55
N LYS A 346 -0.97 -0.13 19.10
CA LYS A 346 -0.32 -0.33 20.40
C LYS A 346 -0.22 0.97 21.20
N THR A 347 -0.19 0.86 22.52
CA THR A 347 0.08 1.98 23.44
C THR A 347 0.60 1.46 24.79
N PHE A 348 1.20 2.32 25.62
CA PHE A 348 1.67 1.93 26.95
C PHE A 348 1.59 3.07 27.99
N MET A 349 1.49 2.67 29.25
CA MET A 349 1.51 3.55 30.43
C MET A 349 2.51 3.01 31.46
N GLY A 350 2.96 3.87 32.37
CA GLY A 350 3.94 3.54 33.41
C GLY A 350 5.35 4.02 33.09
N TYR A 351 6.36 3.25 33.49
CA TYR A 351 7.77 3.66 33.42
C TYR A 351 8.24 3.95 31.98
N GLY A 352 8.76 5.15 31.75
CA GLY A 352 9.21 5.61 30.43
C GLY A 352 8.10 6.00 29.45
N ALA A 353 6.83 5.99 29.87
CA ALA A 353 5.75 6.56 29.06
C ALA A 353 5.88 8.09 28.96
N THR A 354 5.35 8.67 27.90
CA THR A 354 5.32 10.12 27.64
C THR A 354 3.88 10.60 27.42
N GLY A 355 3.68 11.92 27.38
CA GLY A 355 2.40 12.55 27.01
C GLY A 355 1.18 11.97 27.74
N VAL A 356 0.22 11.47 26.95
CA VAL A 356 -1.06 10.89 27.42
C VAL A 356 -0.83 9.67 28.34
N GLY A 357 0.11 8.79 27.98
CA GLY A 357 0.44 7.58 28.75
C GLY A 357 1.07 7.88 30.11
N LEU A 358 1.93 8.91 30.18
CA LEU A 358 2.48 9.42 31.44
C LEU A 358 1.40 10.07 32.30
N ARG A 359 0.62 10.99 31.71
CA ARG A 359 -0.44 11.72 32.41
C ARG A 359 -1.44 10.75 33.05
N HIS A 360 -1.93 9.76 32.31
CA HIS A 360 -2.90 8.81 32.83
C HIS A 360 -2.37 8.00 34.03
N TRP A 361 -1.08 7.66 34.01
CA TRP A 361 -0.41 6.97 35.10
C TRP A 361 -0.24 7.86 36.34
N SER A 362 0.16 9.13 36.14
CA SER A 362 0.25 10.13 37.21
C SER A 362 -1.11 10.43 37.83
N ASP A 363 -2.15 10.63 37.01
CA ASP A 363 -3.51 10.90 37.46
C ASP A 363 -4.08 9.71 38.25
N MET A 364 -3.78 8.46 37.85
CA MET A 364 -4.10 7.24 38.62
C MET A 364 -3.38 7.20 39.98
N LEU A 365 -2.09 7.55 40.04
CA LEU A 365 -1.30 7.53 41.29
C LEU A 365 -1.74 8.65 42.25
N ALA A 366 -2.09 9.82 41.72
CA ALA A 366 -2.60 10.95 42.50
C ALA A 366 -4.03 10.72 43.03
N ASN A 367 -4.81 9.83 42.41
CA ASN A 367 -6.19 9.49 42.81
C ASN A 367 -6.31 8.04 43.33
N PRO A 368 -5.61 7.67 44.42
CA PRO A 368 -5.59 6.30 44.92
C PRO A 368 -7.01 5.81 45.25
N ARG A 369 -7.28 4.54 44.96
CA ARG A 369 -8.58 3.87 45.11
C ARG A 369 -9.72 4.41 44.22
N ARG A 370 -9.52 5.44 43.40
CA ARG A 370 -10.50 5.88 42.38
C ARG A 370 -10.09 5.36 40.99
N PRO A 371 -11.06 5.01 40.12
CA PRO A 371 -10.78 4.77 38.70
C PRO A 371 -10.61 6.10 37.97
N VAL A 372 -9.60 6.19 37.10
CA VAL A 372 -9.37 7.28 36.16
C VAL A 372 -9.50 6.72 34.76
N ALA A 373 -10.45 7.22 33.96
CA ALA A 373 -10.68 6.80 32.59
C ALA A 373 -10.09 7.81 31.59
N GLN A 374 -9.39 7.34 30.56
CA GLN A 374 -8.73 8.19 29.58
C GLN A 374 -8.64 7.50 28.21
N TRP A 375 -8.76 8.29 27.15
CA TRP A 375 -8.53 7.86 25.77
C TRP A 375 -7.04 7.90 25.43
N HIS A 376 -6.57 6.88 24.73
CA HIS A 376 -5.23 6.80 24.16
C HIS A 376 -5.34 6.48 22.68
N THR A 377 -4.71 7.29 21.83
CA THR A 377 -4.56 6.96 20.39
C THR A 377 -3.56 5.82 20.24
N LEU A 378 -3.84 4.91 19.32
CA LEU A 378 -3.00 3.75 19.03
C LEU A 378 -1.90 4.11 18.03
N LEU A 379 -0.67 3.73 18.35
CA LEU A 379 0.53 3.92 17.55
C LEU A 379 1.00 2.58 16.93
N PRO A 380 1.83 2.59 15.88
CA PRO A 380 2.43 1.39 15.31
C PRO A 380 3.15 0.52 16.36
N GLU A 381 3.14 -0.80 16.18
CA GLU A 381 3.78 -1.72 17.15
C GLU A 381 5.30 -1.46 17.26
N GLU A 382 5.94 -1.08 16.15
CA GLU A 382 7.37 -0.78 16.05
C GLU A 382 7.77 0.49 16.83
N GLU A 383 7.02 1.58 16.68
CA GLU A 383 7.27 2.83 17.41
C GLU A 383 7.15 2.63 18.92
N VAL A 384 6.12 1.88 19.36
CA VAL A 384 5.93 1.59 20.79
C VAL A 384 7.00 0.63 21.31
N ASP A 385 7.41 -0.39 20.55
CA ASP A 385 8.52 -1.26 20.97
C ASP A 385 9.90 -0.58 20.88
N ALA A 386 10.06 0.48 20.08
CA ALA A 386 11.23 1.36 20.15
C ALA A 386 11.21 2.21 21.42
N ALA A 387 10.07 2.86 21.72
CA ALA A 387 9.88 3.65 22.94
C ALA A 387 10.03 2.82 24.23
N LEU A 388 9.58 1.56 24.24
CA LEU A 388 9.74 0.63 25.37
C LEU A 388 11.18 0.13 25.56
N LYS A 389 12.03 0.18 24.53
CA LYS A 389 13.47 -0.14 24.59
C LYS A 389 14.33 1.08 24.93
N ALA A 390 13.87 2.28 24.59
CA ALA A 390 14.55 3.52 24.92
C ALA A 390 14.69 3.65 26.45
N LYS A 391 15.89 4.00 26.92
CA LYS A 391 16.05 4.45 28.31
C LYS A 391 15.34 5.80 28.44
N PRO A 392 14.51 6.03 29.47
CA PRO A 392 14.07 7.39 29.77
C PRO A 392 15.30 8.27 30.04
N ARG A 393 15.22 9.53 29.57
CA ARG A 393 16.22 10.57 29.81
C ARG A 393 16.09 11.13 31.22
#